data_AF-A0A432LB67-F1
#
_entry.id   AF-A0A432LB67-F1
#
_cell.length_a   1.000
_cell.length_b   1.000
_cell.length_c   1.000
_cell.angle_alpha   90.00
_cell.angle_beta   90.00
_cell.angle_gamma   90.00
#
_symmetry.space_group_name_H-M   'P 1'
#
loop_
_entity.id
_entity.type
_entity.pdbx_description
1 polymer ?
#
loop_
_entity_poly.entity_id
_entity_poly.type
_entity_poly.pdbx_seq_one_letter_code
_entity_poly.pdbx_strand_id
1 'polypeptide(L)'
;MNKVKRVFGRSGRLIILLLLIVSTFSYAMFQGGFVSWFVFYTISPFLLYSLLFAFAPIRIVDFKREITPAKLHRGDSAQVTISFQNKSLFPFVFLSVRELGENISKVDYKKERPNQIFFVGWKRKFEWTYELPQVERGVIQFRGLQLTFSDFFGWSIRYKFLEENRNVLVYPKLTEMKYKPFQMQFEHGGVLSPFSMIKDTSLVTGIRDYQPGDKYSWIHWKSFAKNETLRTKEFEDRQTQDIFITIDQTMDKNFEYAVDLTASILHSVVKNHGDISFLATGEKRHYFPKIKTQSQLEKVFQHLAIIQPNPKLSFESIMVNEIGLLNSATLIIVTGELTDQLKQFFIKGSKMNQGIVCFVVTDTDTQQTRTTISNAKVVPISKDNIENVFTEVMKP
;
A
#
# COMPACT_ATOMS: atom_id res chain seq x y z
N MET A 1 20.53 15.82 22.40
CA MET A 1 19.95 16.05 23.75
C MET A 1 19.38 14.80 24.46
N ASN A 2 18.92 13.74 23.75
CA ASN A 2 18.28 12.57 24.40
C ASN A 2 19.22 11.52 25.00
N LYS A 3 20.49 11.43 24.56
CA LYS A 3 21.47 10.49 25.16
C LYS A 3 21.92 10.93 26.56
N VAL A 4 22.10 12.23 26.78
CA VAL A 4 22.53 12.78 28.08
C VAL A 4 21.46 12.58 29.16
N LYS A 5 20.18 12.88 28.89
CA LYS A 5 19.07 12.57 29.83
C LYS A 5 18.94 11.07 30.13
N ARG A 6 19.23 10.19 29.16
CA ARG A 6 19.14 8.73 29.34
C ARG A 6 20.32 8.17 30.15
N VAL A 7 21.51 8.73 30.00
CA VAL A 7 22.70 8.38 30.80
C VAL A 7 22.57 8.95 32.21
N PHE A 8 22.14 10.20 32.37
CA PHE A 8 21.90 10.81 33.68
C PHE A 8 20.77 10.09 34.44
N GLY A 9 19.74 9.63 33.75
CA GLY A 9 18.68 8.80 34.35
C GLY A 9 19.18 7.44 34.83
N ARG A 10 20.10 6.79 34.10
CA ARG A 10 20.66 5.50 34.51
C ARG A 10 21.66 5.63 35.66
N SER A 11 22.60 6.58 35.56
CA SER A 11 23.60 6.81 36.60
C SER A 11 22.96 7.42 37.86
N GLY A 12 21.99 8.32 37.72
CA GLY A 12 21.24 8.88 38.84
C GLY A 12 20.46 7.83 39.62
N ARG A 13 19.80 6.89 38.92
CA ARG A 13 19.10 5.77 39.56
C ARG A 13 20.03 4.82 40.31
N LEU A 14 21.22 4.55 39.77
CA LEU A 14 22.25 3.77 40.46
C LEU A 14 22.77 4.47 41.72
N ILE A 15 22.97 5.79 41.67
CA ILE A 15 23.38 6.58 42.85
C ILE A 15 22.29 6.54 43.91
N ILE A 16 21.01 6.70 43.53
CA ILE A 16 19.88 6.58 44.46
C ILE A 16 19.84 5.20 45.11
N LEU A 17 20.06 4.14 44.33
CA LEU A 17 20.09 2.77 44.84
C LEU A 17 21.23 2.56 45.83
N LEU A 18 22.44 3.04 45.54
CA LEU A 18 23.57 2.98 46.47
C LEU A 18 23.32 3.79 47.74
N LEU A 19 22.72 4.99 47.61
CA LEU A 19 22.32 5.81 48.74
C LEU A 19 21.28 5.08 49.61
N LEU A 20 20.30 4.41 49.00
CA LEU A 20 19.29 3.63 49.73
C LEU A 20 19.94 2.48 50.52
N ILE A 21 20.90 1.78 49.92
CA ILE A 21 21.69 0.73 50.60
C ILE A 21 22.45 1.32 51.80
N VAL A 22 23.20 2.42 51.59
CA VAL A 22 23.98 3.06 52.66
C VAL A 22 23.09 3.61 53.76
N SER A 23 21.97 4.24 53.41
CA SER A 23 21.01 4.82 54.37
C SER A 23 20.34 3.74 55.21
N THR A 24 19.86 2.66 54.60
CA THR A 24 19.24 1.55 55.33
C THR A 24 20.25 0.80 56.22
N PHE A 25 21.50 0.64 55.76
CA PHE A 25 22.58 0.09 56.58
C PHE A 25 22.93 0.99 57.76
N SER A 26 23.08 2.29 57.51
CA SER A 26 23.35 3.31 58.54
C SER A 26 22.24 3.32 59.59
N TYR A 27 20.98 3.31 59.18
CA TYR A 27 19.83 3.24 60.08
C TYR A 27 19.87 1.99 61.00
N ALA A 28 20.15 0.81 60.42
CA ALA A 28 20.28 -0.43 61.19
C ALA A 28 21.45 -0.39 62.18
N MET A 29 22.59 0.18 61.78
CA MET A 29 23.81 0.24 62.58
C MET A 29 23.71 1.25 63.74
N PHE A 30 23.16 2.44 63.51
CA PHE A 30 23.12 3.51 64.51
C PHE A 30 21.93 3.41 65.48
N GLN A 31 20.73 3.04 65.01
CA GLN A 31 19.59 2.85 65.92
C GLN A 31 19.68 1.52 66.67
N GLY A 32 20.18 0.48 66.00
CA GLY A 32 20.24 -0.88 66.56
C GLY A 32 18.86 -1.49 66.84
N GLY A 33 18.85 -2.63 67.53
CA GLY A 33 17.63 -3.35 67.93
C GLY A 33 17.02 -4.24 66.85
N PHE A 34 16.06 -5.08 67.26
CA PHE A 34 15.44 -6.10 66.39
C PHE A 34 14.75 -5.48 65.17
N VAL A 35 14.00 -4.39 65.36
CA VAL A 35 13.17 -3.80 64.30
C VAL A 35 14.03 -3.23 63.16
N SER A 36 15.09 -2.48 63.46
CA SER A 36 15.92 -1.86 62.43
C SER A 36 16.69 -2.89 61.60
N TRP A 37 17.21 -3.93 62.24
CA TRP A 37 17.84 -5.07 61.55
C TRP A 37 16.83 -5.87 60.73
N PHE A 38 15.61 -6.08 61.23
CA PHE A 38 14.54 -6.75 60.49
C PHE A 38 14.21 -6.03 59.18
N VAL A 39 14.07 -4.69 59.21
CA VAL A 39 13.81 -3.88 58.01
C VAL A 39 14.97 -3.99 57.02
N PHE A 40 16.22 -3.89 57.49
CA PHE A 40 17.40 -4.02 56.65
C PHE A 40 17.45 -5.38 55.94
N TYR A 41 17.29 -6.48 56.69
CA TYR A 41 17.32 -7.83 56.10
C TYR A 41 16.14 -8.10 55.16
N THR A 42 14.99 -7.46 55.36
CA THR A 42 13.83 -7.59 54.46
C THR A 42 14.06 -6.85 53.14
N ILE A 43 14.67 -5.66 53.16
CA ILE A 43 14.87 -4.83 51.97
C ILE A 43 16.16 -5.23 51.20
N SER A 44 17.19 -5.70 51.91
CA SER A 44 18.50 -6.04 51.35
C SER A 44 18.45 -6.97 50.13
N PRO A 45 17.66 -8.08 50.11
CA PRO A 45 17.54 -8.93 48.92
C PRO A 45 17.04 -8.20 47.68
N PHE A 46 16.09 -7.26 47.82
CA PHE A 46 15.56 -6.48 46.71
C PHE A 46 16.59 -5.46 46.18
N LEU A 47 17.35 -4.83 47.08
CA LEU A 47 18.41 -3.90 46.70
C LEU A 47 19.57 -4.63 46.02
N LEU A 48 19.99 -5.77 46.56
CA LEU A 48 21.04 -6.60 45.99
C LEU A 48 20.61 -7.18 44.63
N TYR A 49 19.36 -7.62 44.50
CA TYR A 49 18.76 -8.01 43.22
C TYR A 49 18.80 -6.86 42.20
N SER A 50 18.36 -5.66 42.58
CA SER A 50 18.34 -4.50 41.68
C SER A 50 19.75 -4.06 41.27
N LEU A 51 20.73 -4.15 42.18
CA LEU A 51 22.13 -3.89 41.88
C LEU A 51 22.69 -4.90 40.86
N LEU A 52 22.48 -6.20 41.08
CA LEU A 52 22.92 -7.25 40.14
C LEU A 52 22.23 -7.10 38.77
N PHE A 53 20.93 -6.80 38.77
CA PHE A 53 20.15 -6.53 37.55
C PHE A 53 20.76 -5.41 36.70
N ALA A 54 21.29 -4.36 37.34
CA ALA A 54 21.86 -3.22 36.62
C ALA A 54 23.10 -3.58 35.77
N PHE A 55 23.84 -4.61 36.18
CA PHE A 55 25.03 -5.12 35.50
C PHE A 55 24.77 -6.40 34.69
N ALA A 56 23.64 -7.06 34.89
CA ALA A 56 23.29 -8.29 34.20
C ALA A 56 23.32 -8.11 32.65
N PRO A 57 23.93 -9.06 31.92
CA PRO A 57 23.92 -9.05 30.46
C PRO A 57 22.56 -9.49 29.93
N ILE A 58 22.00 -8.69 29.02
CA ILE A 58 20.75 -8.99 28.32
C ILE A 58 21.10 -9.64 26.98
N ARG A 59 20.82 -10.94 26.85
CA ARG A 59 21.04 -11.74 25.64
C ARG A 59 19.71 -12.22 25.08
N ILE A 60 19.31 -11.61 23.97
CA ILE A 60 18.07 -11.92 23.27
C ILE A 60 18.43 -12.31 21.85
N VAL A 61 17.85 -13.41 21.39
CA VAL A 61 18.17 -14.05 20.11
C VAL A 61 16.89 -14.52 19.43
N ASP A 62 17.03 -14.94 18.17
CA ASP A 62 15.96 -15.56 17.38
C ASP A 62 14.69 -14.69 17.30
N PHE A 63 14.88 -13.38 17.17
CA PHE A 63 13.76 -12.46 16.94
C PHE A 63 13.17 -12.71 15.54
N LYS A 64 11.87 -12.98 15.50
CA LYS A 64 11.11 -13.16 14.27
C LYS A 64 9.80 -12.38 14.35
N ARG A 65 9.43 -11.79 13.20
CA ARG A 65 8.12 -11.19 12.96
C ARG A 65 7.45 -11.92 11.80
N GLU A 66 6.27 -12.45 12.06
CA GLU A 66 5.41 -13.06 11.03
C GLU A 66 4.15 -12.20 10.89
N ILE A 67 3.74 -11.96 9.64
CA ILE A 67 2.62 -11.09 9.31
C ILE A 67 1.70 -11.88 8.38
N THR A 68 0.45 -12.02 8.80
CA THR A 68 -0.56 -12.81 8.10
C THR A 68 -1.79 -11.93 7.86
N PRO A 69 -2.27 -11.79 6.61
CA PRO A 69 -1.77 -12.41 5.37
C PRO A 69 -0.49 -11.74 4.83
N ALA A 70 0.21 -12.44 3.93
CA ALA A 70 1.49 -11.97 3.35
C ALA A 70 1.34 -10.80 2.36
N LYS A 71 0.20 -10.69 1.68
CA LYS A 71 -0.21 -9.54 0.86
C LYS A 71 -1.39 -8.87 1.57
N LEU A 72 -1.29 -7.57 1.82
CA LEU A 72 -2.32 -6.76 2.47
C LEU A 72 -2.91 -5.78 1.49
N HIS A 73 -4.22 -5.57 1.56
CA HIS A 73 -4.93 -4.52 0.85
C HIS A 73 -5.55 -3.54 1.85
N ARG A 74 -5.86 -2.34 1.38
CA ARG A 74 -6.53 -1.31 2.16
C ARG A 74 -7.84 -1.86 2.77
N GLY A 75 -7.98 -1.72 4.09
CA GLY A 75 -9.13 -2.19 4.85
C GLY A 75 -9.04 -3.65 5.33
N ASP A 76 -7.97 -4.37 4.98
CA ASP A 76 -7.72 -5.70 5.56
C ASP A 76 -7.33 -5.59 7.05
N SER A 77 -7.53 -6.68 7.79
CA SER A 77 -6.93 -6.88 9.12
C SER A 77 -5.71 -7.79 8.99
N ALA A 78 -4.59 -7.39 9.61
CA ALA A 78 -3.37 -8.20 9.63
C ALA A 78 -3.06 -8.68 11.06
N GLN A 79 -2.70 -9.95 11.22
CA GLN A 79 -2.15 -10.47 12.46
C GLN A 79 -0.63 -10.42 12.40
N VAL A 80 -0.02 -9.81 13.42
CA VAL A 80 1.43 -9.75 13.58
C VAL A 80 1.83 -10.60 14.77
N THR A 81 2.52 -11.70 14.50
CA THR A 81 3.07 -12.59 15.51
C THR A 81 4.54 -12.26 15.72
N ILE A 82 4.89 -11.98 16.97
CA ILE A 82 6.25 -11.68 17.38
C ILE A 82 6.75 -12.83 18.23
N SER A 83 7.95 -13.34 17.92
CA SER A 83 8.63 -14.32 18.76
C SER A 83 10.10 -13.96 18.97
N PHE A 84 10.61 -14.22 20.17
CA PHE A 84 12.04 -14.13 20.48
C PHE A 84 12.42 -15.02 21.67
N GLN A 85 13.72 -15.28 21.84
CA GLN A 85 14.25 -16.06 22.95
C GLN A 85 15.16 -15.24 23.87
N ASN A 86 14.91 -15.33 25.17
CA ASN A 86 15.75 -14.75 26.22
C ASN A 86 16.77 -15.78 26.75
N LYS A 87 18.02 -15.67 26.31
CA LYS A 87 19.17 -16.48 26.77
C LYS A 87 19.97 -15.81 27.90
N SER A 88 19.40 -14.80 28.57
CA SER A 88 20.05 -14.11 29.69
C SER A 88 20.07 -15.00 30.94
N LEU A 89 21.21 -15.19 31.59
CA LEU A 89 21.28 -16.05 32.78
C LEU A 89 20.50 -15.48 33.97
N PHE A 90 20.36 -14.17 34.03
CA PHE A 90 19.68 -13.47 35.11
C PHE A 90 18.15 -13.53 34.96
N PRO A 91 17.39 -13.87 36.03
CA PRO A 91 15.94 -13.93 35.99
C PRO A 91 15.37 -12.51 36.07
N PHE A 92 14.95 -11.95 34.93
CA PHE A 92 14.27 -10.66 34.93
C PHE A 92 12.84 -10.81 35.46
N VAL A 93 12.30 -9.79 36.12
CA VAL A 93 10.92 -9.84 36.65
C VAL A 93 9.97 -9.32 35.58
N PHE A 94 10.19 -8.09 35.15
CA PHE A 94 9.31 -7.41 34.20
C PHE A 94 10.01 -7.13 32.87
N LEU A 95 9.29 -7.39 31.79
CA LEU A 95 9.66 -7.01 30.44
C LEU A 95 8.49 -6.30 29.78
N SER A 96 8.67 -5.04 29.42
CA SER A 96 7.77 -4.31 28.53
C SER A 96 8.34 -4.29 27.11
N VAL A 97 7.55 -4.72 26.15
CA VAL A 97 7.91 -4.70 24.73
C VAL A 97 7.13 -3.62 24.02
N ARG A 98 7.82 -2.78 23.24
CA ARG A 98 7.21 -1.74 22.40
C ARG A 98 7.67 -1.89 20.96
N GLU A 99 6.73 -1.92 20.03
CA GLU A 99 6.99 -1.87 18.59
C GLU A 99 7.38 -0.44 18.17
N LEU A 100 8.41 -0.31 17.32
CA LEU A 100 8.85 0.98 16.78
C LEU A 100 8.65 1.01 15.27
N GLY A 101 7.91 2.02 14.79
CA GLY A 101 7.65 2.27 13.37
C GLY A 101 6.99 3.62 13.14
N GLU A 102 7.20 4.21 11.95
CA GLU A 102 6.80 5.60 11.65
C GLU A 102 5.29 5.73 11.40
N ASN A 103 4.66 4.72 10.79
CA ASN A 103 3.23 4.71 10.45
C ASN A 103 2.37 3.83 11.36
N ILE A 104 2.99 3.06 12.27
CA ILE A 104 2.26 2.21 13.22
C ILE A 104 1.47 3.07 14.22
N SER A 105 1.87 4.33 14.44
CA SER A 105 1.22 5.22 15.41
C SER A 105 -0.06 5.92 14.90
N LYS A 106 -0.38 5.82 13.60
CA LYS A 106 -1.54 6.49 12.96
C LYS A 106 -2.80 5.62 12.92
N VAL A 107 -2.65 4.30 12.79
CA VAL A 107 -3.71 3.34 13.15
C VAL A 107 -4.09 3.65 14.60
N ASP A 108 -5.37 3.56 14.98
CA ASP A 108 -5.96 4.03 16.26
C ASP A 108 -5.41 3.29 17.52
N TYR A 109 -4.09 3.39 17.71
CA TYR A 109 -3.23 2.83 18.73
C TYR A 109 -3.20 3.71 19.99
N LYS A 110 -4.02 4.77 20.04
CA LYS A 110 -4.09 5.68 21.19
C LYS A 110 -4.88 5.09 22.36
N LYS A 111 -5.75 4.09 22.14
CA LYS A 111 -6.56 3.51 23.22
C LYS A 111 -5.96 2.26 23.86
N GLU A 112 -5.17 1.47 23.15
CA GLU A 112 -4.56 0.26 23.70
C GLU A 112 -3.06 0.25 23.43
N ARG A 113 -2.29 0.53 24.48
CA ARG A 113 -0.82 0.58 24.41
C ARG A 113 -0.30 -0.80 23.96
N PRO A 114 0.44 -0.96 22.87
CA PRO A 114 1.16 -2.20 22.57
C PRO A 114 2.44 -2.27 23.41
N ASN A 115 2.36 -1.85 24.68
CA ASN A 115 3.36 -2.20 25.67
C ASN A 115 2.91 -3.52 26.28
N GLN A 116 3.21 -4.63 25.62
CA GLN A 116 2.98 -5.93 26.25
C GLN A 116 3.93 -6.05 27.43
N ILE A 117 3.37 -6.22 28.62
CA ILE A 117 4.13 -6.43 29.85
C ILE A 117 4.09 -7.92 30.15
N PHE A 118 5.26 -8.53 30.19
CA PHE A 118 5.45 -9.91 30.54
C PHE A 118 6.12 -10.03 31.90
N PHE A 119 5.63 -10.96 32.71
CA PHE A 119 6.40 -11.53 33.80
C PHE A 119 7.38 -12.55 33.19
N VAL A 120 8.68 -12.23 33.25
CA VAL A 120 9.72 -13.05 32.62
C VAL A 120 10.05 -14.23 33.53
N GLY A 121 10.46 -13.98 34.76
CA GLY A 121 10.97 -15.01 35.68
C GLY A 121 12.06 -15.83 35.00
N TRP A 122 11.81 -17.13 34.86
CA TRP A 122 12.69 -18.08 34.17
C TRP A 122 12.26 -18.39 32.73
N LYS A 123 11.18 -17.76 32.24
CA LYS A 123 10.64 -17.99 30.89
C LYS A 123 11.68 -17.58 29.85
N ARG A 124 11.95 -18.51 28.92
CA ARG A 124 12.98 -18.35 27.88
C ARG A 124 12.43 -18.00 26.51
N LYS A 125 11.18 -18.35 26.21
CA LYS A 125 10.54 -18.10 24.92
C LYS A 125 9.37 -17.15 25.11
N PHE A 126 9.29 -16.12 24.29
CA PHE A 126 8.19 -15.16 24.28
C PHE A 126 7.56 -15.17 22.90
N GLU A 127 6.24 -15.26 22.88
CA GLU A 127 5.44 -15.26 21.67
C GLU A 127 4.10 -14.60 21.99
N TRP A 128 3.70 -13.64 21.17
CA TRP A 128 2.37 -13.03 21.22
C TRP A 128 1.98 -12.56 19.82
N THR A 129 0.68 -12.47 19.62
CA THR A 129 0.08 -11.95 18.39
C THR A 129 -0.72 -10.70 18.73
N TYR A 130 -0.63 -9.69 17.86
CA TYR A 130 -1.51 -8.53 17.90
C TYR A 130 -2.11 -8.28 16.52
N GLU A 131 -3.26 -7.61 16.49
CA GLU A 131 -3.95 -7.28 15.25
C GLU A 131 -3.67 -5.84 14.81
N LEU A 132 -3.55 -5.66 13.51
CA LEU A 132 -3.58 -4.39 12.80
C LEU A 132 -4.93 -4.30 12.08
N PRO A 133 -5.96 -3.72 12.71
CA PRO A 133 -7.27 -3.60 12.09
C PRO A 133 -7.27 -2.50 11.02
N GLN A 134 -7.99 -2.72 9.92
CA GLN A 134 -8.27 -1.72 8.89
C GLN A 134 -7.02 -1.00 8.40
N VAL A 135 -6.05 -1.75 7.87
CA VAL A 135 -4.78 -1.15 7.43
C VAL A 135 -4.98 -0.13 6.30
N GLU A 136 -4.31 1.01 6.41
CA GLU A 136 -4.28 2.04 5.37
C GLU A 136 -3.32 1.64 4.23
N ARG A 137 -3.66 2.05 3.00
CA ARG A 137 -2.80 1.88 1.82
C ARG A 137 -1.48 2.62 2.03
N GLY A 138 -0.37 2.02 1.65
CA GLY A 138 0.94 2.64 1.86
C GLY A 138 2.04 1.65 2.24
N VAL A 139 3.10 2.21 2.82
CA VAL A 139 4.21 1.43 3.38
C VAL A 139 4.12 1.46 4.90
N ILE A 140 3.92 0.29 5.50
CA ILE A 140 4.08 0.09 6.93
C ILE A 140 5.56 -0.21 7.19
N GLN A 141 6.23 0.70 7.89
CA GLN A 141 7.63 0.56 8.25
C GLN A 141 7.76 0.06 9.68
N PHE A 142 8.28 -1.16 9.83
CA PHE A 142 8.71 -1.71 11.10
C PHE A 142 10.22 -1.47 11.25
N ARG A 143 10.64 -0.86 12.35
CA ARG A 143 12.07 -0.64 12.66
C ARG A 143 12.61 -1.69 13.63
N GLY A 144 11.74 -2.28 14.44
CA GLY A 144 12.10 -3.27 15.43
C GLY A 144 11.47 -3.01 16.80
N LEU A 145 11.94 -3.74 17.81
CA LEU A 145 11.36 -3.73 19.14
C LEU A 145 12.25 -3.00 20.15
N GLN A 146 11.63 -2.12 20.94
CA GLN A 146 12.22 -1.60 22.17
C GLN A 146 11.76 -2.44 23.35
N LEU A 147 12.71 -3.15 23.93
CA LEU A 147 12.54 -3.93 25.14
C LEU A 147 12.98 -3.13 26.35
N THR A 148 12.11 -3.05 27.35
CA THR A 148 12.34 -2.36 28.61
C THR A 148 12.24 -3.37 29.74
N PHE A 149 13.36 -3.66 30.38
CA PHE A 149 13.42 -4.52 31.55
C PHE A 149 13.39 -3.66 32.81
N SER A 150 12.61 -4.06 33.81
CA SER A 150 12.57 -3.40 35.12
C SER A 150 12.58 -4.40 36.28
N ASP A 151 13.08 -3.93 37.42
CA ASP A 151 12.97 -4.61 38.71
C ASP A 151 11.60 -4.36 39.37
N PHE A 152 11.40 -4.90 40.57
CA PHE A 152 10.14 -4.82 41.33
C PHE A 152 9.68 -3.38 41.62
N PHE A 153 10.63 -2.48 41.92
CA PHE A 153 10.34 -1.12 42.37
C PHE A 153 10.68 -0.04 41.33
N GLY A 154 11.16 -0.42 40.15
CA GLY A 154 11.61 0.51 39.11
C GLY A 154 12.91 1.24 39.44
N TRP A 155 13.67 0.81 40.45
CA TRP A 155 14.97 1.41 40.79
C TRP A 155 15.97 1.22 39.66
N SER A 156 15.94 0.05 39.01
CA SER A 156 16.78 -0.24 37.86
C SER A 156 15.94 -0.53 36.62
N ILE A 157 16.18 0.25 35.54
CA ILE A 157 15.54 0.06 34.24
C ILE A 157 16.60 -0.04 33.16
N ARG A 158 16.48 -1.06 32.32
CA ARG A 158 17.42 -1.37 31.24
C ARG A 158 16.67 -1.47 29.92
N TYR A 159 17.30 -0.97 28.86
CA TYR A 159 16.72 -0.98 27.52
C TYR A 159 17.56 -1.84 26.59
N LYS A 160 16.89 -2.62 25.73
CA LYS A 160 17.51 -3.33 24.60
C LYS A 160 16.69 -3.05 23.36
N PHE A 161 17.34 -2.61 22.29
CA PHE A 161 16.70 -2.47 20.99
C PHE A 161 17.02 -3.71 20.16
N LEU A 162 15.99 -4.33 19.60
CA LEU A 162 16.10 -5.38 18.60
C LEU A 162 15.79 -4.73 17.25
N GLU A 163 16.82 -4.55 16.43
CA GLU A 163 16.66 -3.94 15.12
C GLU A 163 16.15 -4.96 14.10
N GLU A 164 15.08 -4.62 13.39
CA GLU A 164 14.56 -5.35 12.25
C GLU A 164 13.81 -4.37 11.36
N ASN A 165 14.53 -3.81 10.39
CA ASN A 165 13.94 -2.90 9.41
C ASN A 165 13.21 -3.73 8.34
N ARG A 166 11.88 -3.74 8.41
CA ARG A 166 11.00 -4.45 7.48
C ARG A 166 9.92 -3.52 6.99
N ASN A 167 9.79 -3.40 5.67
CA ASN A 167 8.74 -2.65 5.03
C ASN A 167 7.66 -3.61 4.51
N VAL A 168 6.41 -3.32 4.82
CA VAL A 168 5.26 -4.07 4.31
C VAL A 168 4.44 -3.13 3.47
N LEU A 169 4.17 -3.55 2.23
CA LEU A 169 3.39 -2.77 1.29
C LEU A 169 1.91 -3.18 1.42
N VAL A 170 1.05 -2.20 1.61
CA VAL A 170 -0.40 -2.34 1.62
C VAL A 170 -0.93 -1.81 0.30
N TYR A 171 -1.48 -2.71 -0.50
CA TYR A 171 -2.02 -2.45 -1.83
C TYR A 171 -3.38 -1.75 -1.75
N PRO A 172 -3.81 -1.05 -2.82
CA PRO A 172 -5.19 -0.57 -2.92
C PRO A 172 -6.20 -1.73 -2.80
N LYS A 173 -7.40 -1.42 -2.32
CA LYS A 173 -8.50 -2.39 -2.26
C LYS A 173 -8.92 -2.75 -3.69
N LEU A 174 -8.99 -4.05 -3.97
CA LEU A 174 -9.47 -4.58 -5.23
C LEU A 174 -10.92 -5.02 -5.07
N THR A 175 -11.80 -4.44 -5.87
CA THR A 175 -13.21 -4.82 -5.96
C THR A 175 -13.42 -5.57 -7.27
N GLU A 176 -14.05 -6.75 -7.23
CA GLU A 176 -14.41 -7.45 -8.46
C GLU A 176 -15.50 -6.68 -9.21
N MET A 177 -15.25 -6.39 -10.48
CA MET A 177 -16.16 -5.60 -11.32
C MET A 177 -16.82 -6.47 -12.38
N LYS A 178 -18.07 -6.16 -12.71
CA LYS A 178 -18.75 -6.74 -13.87
C LYS A 178 -18.21 -6.10 -15.14
N TYR A 179 -17.18 -6.72 -15.72
CA TYR A 179 -16.53 -6.20 -16.93
C TYR A 179 -17.51 -6.09 -18.09
N LYS A 180 -17.56 -4.92 -18.71
CA LYS A 180 -18.12 -4.71 -20.04
C LYS A 180 -17.15 -3.85 -20.84
N PRO A 181 -16.90 -4.17 -22.11
CA PRO A 181 -16.08 -3.32 -22.96
C PRO A 181 -16.70 -1.92 -23.03
N PHE A 182 -15.91 -0.88 -22.80
CA PHE A 182 -16.37 0.50 -22.97
C PHE A 182 -16.78 0.72 -24.42
N GLN A 183 -18.08 0.92 -24.69
CA GLN A 183 -18.60 1.31 -26.00
C GLN A 183 -19.10 2.75 -25.90
N MET A 184 -18.46 3.69 -26.60
CA MET A 184 -18.87 5.09 -26.60
C MET A 184 -19.64 5.38 -27.89
N GLN A 185 -20.95 5.59 -27.76
CA GLN A 185 -21.80 6.13 -28.83
C GLN A 185 -21.98 7.62 -28.56
N PHE A 186 -21.49 8.48 -29.45
CA PHE A 186 -21.70 9.93 -29.34
C PHE A 186 -22.97 10.33 -30.08
N GLU A 187 -23.74 11.25 -29.51
CA GLU A 187 -24.99 11.78 -30.11
C GLU A 187 -24.77 12.45 -31.47
N HIS A 188 -23.53 12.85 -31.80
CA HIS A 188 -23.16 13.45 -33.09
C HIS A 188 -22.86 12.44 -34.21
N GLY A 189 -23.48 11.26 -34.20
CA GLY A 189 -23.49 10.32 -35.33
C GLY A 189 -22.16 9.63 -35.68
N GLY A 190 -21.10 9.89 -34.91
CA GLY A 190 -19.81 9.20 -35.04
C GLY A 190 -19.67 8.11 -33.97
N VAL A 191 -19.64 6.85 -34.40
CA VAL A 191 -19.19 5.74 -33.54
C VAL A 191 -17.67 5.71 -33.58
N LEU A 192 -17.00 6.24 -32.55
CA LEU A 192 -15.59 5.94 -32.34
C LEU A 192 -15.53 4.49 -31.84
N SER A 193 -15.05 3.57 -32.69
CA SER A 193 -14.79 2.20 -32.27
C SER A 193 -13.73 2.22 -31.17
N PRO A 194 -14.03 1.73 -29.95
CA PRO A 194 -13.03 1.60 -28.89
C PRO A 194 -12.01 0.50 -29.20
N PHE A 195 -12.28 -0.29 -30.25
CA PHE A 195 -11.46 -1.39 -30.70
C PHE A 195 -10.61 -0.93 -31.89
N SER A 196 -9.29 -1.12 -31.77
CA SER A 196 -8.43 -1.22 -32.93
C SER A 196 -8.43 -2.68 -33.41
N MET A 197 -8.62 -2.88 -34.72
CA MET A 197 -8.43 -4.21 -35.32
C MET A 197 -6.94 -4.40 -35.55
N ILE A 198 -6.31 -5.23 -34.72
CA ILE A 198 -4.94 -5.65 -34.90
C ILE A 198 -4.97 -7.05 -35.49
N LYS A 199 -4.39 -7.22 -36.68
CA LYS A 199 -4.23 -8.55 -37.29
C LYS A 199 -3.26 -9.37 -36.47
N ASP A 200 -3.74 -10.49 -35.91
CA ASP A 200 -2.87 -11.45 -35.24
C ASP A 200 -2.15 -12.31 -36.28
N THR A 201 -0.92 -11.95 -36.61
CA THR A 201 -0.12 -12.67 -37.61
C THR A 201 0.35 -14.06 -37.15
N SER A 202 0.10 -14.45 -35.90
CA SER A 202 0.52 -15.75 -35.36
C SER A 202 -0.39 -16.90 -35.79
N LEU A 203 -1.66 -16.61 -36.10
CA LEU A 203 -2.67 -17.61 -36.42
C LEU A 203 -3.28 -17.36 -37.79
N VAL A 204 -3.02 -18.29 -38.72
CA VAL A 204 -3.57 -18.24 -40.08
C VAL A 204 -4.93 -18.92 -40.05
N THR A 205 -5.99 -18.14 -40.26
CA THR A 205 -7.38 -18.62 -40.28
C THR A 205 -7.80 -19.12 -41.65
N GLY A 206 -7.19 -18.60 -42.72
CA GLY A 206 -7.57 -18.91 -44.08
C GLY A 206 -6.50 -18.53 -45.10
N ILE A 207 -6.81 -18.77 -46.36
CA ILE A 207 -5.98 -18.39 -47.50
C ILE A 207 -6.92 -17.84 -48.58
N ARG A 208 -6.66 -16.63 -49.06
CA ARG A 208 -7.40 -16.02 -50.17
C ARG A 208 -6.48 -15.69 -51.34
N ASP A 209 -7.06 -15.37 -52.49
CA ASP A 209 -6.30 -14.92 -53.65
C ASP A 209 -5.63 -13.57 -53.38
N TYR A 210 -4.40 -13.43 -53.88
CA TYR A 210 -3.59 -12.23 -53.68
C TYR A 210 -4.24 -11.03 -54.37
N GLN A 211 -4.34 -9.92 -53.65
CA GLN A 211 -4.81 -8.65 -54.19
C GLN A 211 -3.67 -7.63 -54.20
N PRO A 212 -3.56 -6.79 -55.25
CA PRO A 212 -2.58 -5.71 -55.28
C PRO A 212 -2.74 -4.79 -54.05
N GLY A 213 -1.69 -4.71 -53.23
CA GLY A 213 -1.70 -4.00 -51.94
C GLY A 213 -1.47 -4.92 -50.72
N ASP A 214 -1.61 -6.23 -50.89
CA ASP A 214 -1.24 -7.20 -49.86
C ASP A 214 0.29 -7.24 -49.65
N LYS A 215 0.71 -7.32 -48.39
CA LYS A 215 2.14 -7.41 -48.02
C LYS A 215 2.74 -8.72 -48.53
N TYR A 216 3.93 -8.64 -49.15
CA TYR A 216 4.67 -9.83 -49.59
C TYR A 216 4.96 -10.83 -48.46
N SER A 217 5.16 -10.35 -47.23
CA SER A 217 5.36 -11.21 -46.04
C SER A 217 4.17 -12.12 -45.73
N TRP A 218 2.98 -11.80 -46.26
CA TRP A 218 1.75 -12.55 -46.04
C TRP A 218 1.47 -13.57 -47.15
N ILE A 219 2.34 -13.69 -48.16
CA ILE A 219 2.19 -14.70 -49.21
C ILE A 219 2.35 -16.10 -48.63
N HIS A 220 1.44 -17.00 -49.00
CA HIS A 220 1.51 -18.40 -48.63
C HIS A 220 2.36 -19.19 -49.64
N TRP A 221 3.69 -19.13 -49.47
CA TRP A 221 4.66 -19.74 -50.39
C TRP A 221 4.43 -21.22 -50.68
N LYS A 222 3.96 -21.99 -49.69
CA LYS A 222 3.65 -23.42 -49.88
C LYS A 222 2.49 -23.67 -50.86
N SER A 223 1.51 -22.75 -50.92
CA SER A 223 0.41 -22.86 -51.90
C SER A 223 0.88 -22.43 -53.29
N PHE A 224 1.70 -21.37 -53.35
CA PHE A 224 2.28 -20.89 -54.60
C PHE A 224 3.13 -21.97 -55.28
N ALA A 225 3.97 -22.68 -54.52
CA ALA A 225 4.81 -23.75 -55.05
C ALA A 225 4.04 -24.95 -55.64
N LYS A 226 2.76 -25.14 -55.27
CA LYS A 226 1.95 -26.28 -55.73
C LYS A 226 1.01 -25.92 -56.88
N ASN A 227 0.46 -24.71 -56.87
CA ASN A 227 -0.64 -24.32 -57.74
C ASN A 227 -0.29 -23.12 -58.65
N GLU A 228 0.94 -22.60 -58.57
CA GLU A 228 1.47 -21.46 -59.34
C GLU A 228 0.63 -20.17 -59.23
N THR A 229 -0.29 -20.11 -58.28
CA THR A 229 -1.19 -18.97 -58.03
C THR A 229 -0.81 -18.29 -56.72
N LEU A 230 -0.65 -16.97 -56.76
CA LEU A 230 -0.33 -16.17 -55.57
C LEU A 230 -1.54 -16.09 -54.65
N ARG A 231 -1.32 -16.47 -53.40
CA ARG A 231 -2.33 -16.47 -52.35
C ARG A 231 -1.80 -15.81 -51.08
N THR A 232 -2.64 -15.03 -50.44
CA THR A 232 -2.34 -14.31 -49.19
C THR A 232 -2.95 -15.06 -48.01
N LYS A 233 -2.17 -15.21 -46.93
CA LYS A 233 -2.63 -15.72 -45.64
C LYS A 233 -3.67 -14.75 -45.06
N GLU A 234 -4.81 -15.27 -44.65
CA GLU A 234 -5.75 -14.54 -43.82
C GLU A 234 -5.46 -14.80 -42.34
N PHE A 235 -5.50 -13.73 -41.57
CA PHE A 235 -5.21 -13.72 -40.16
C PHE A 235 -6.47 -13.32 -39.42
N GLU A 236 -6.63 -13.81 -38.18
CA GLU A 236 -7.72 -13.37 -37.33
C GLU A 236 -7.56 -11.89 -36.95
N ASP A 237 -8.61 -11.10 -37.11
CA ASP A 237 -8.64 -9.72 -36.64
C ASP A 237 -8.97 -9.74 -35.14
N ARG A 238 -7.97 -9.43 -34.30
CA ARG A 238 -8.19 -9.28 -32.86
C ARG A 238 -8.67 -7.87 -32.57
N GLN A 239 -9.91 -7.75 -32.10
CA GLN A 239 -10.41 -6.51 -31.53
C GLN A 239 -9.76 -6.29 -30.17
N THR A 240 -8.87 -5.31 -30.08
CA THR A 240 -8.22 -4.94 -28.82
C THR A 240 -8.71 -3.57 -28.40
N GLN A 241 -9.17 -3.45 -27.15
CA GLN A 241 -9.49 -2.14 -26.59
C GLN A 241 -8.18 -1.46 -26.22
N ASP A 242 -7.91 -0.31 -26.83
CA ASP A 242 -6.76 0.53 -26.46
C ASP A 242 -7.23 1.57 -25.43
N ILE A 243 -7.24 1.15 -24.17
CA ILE A 243 -7.66 2.00 -23.04
C ILE A 243 -6.43 2.67 -22.43
N PHE A 244 -6.55 3.97 -22.17
CA PHE A 244 -5.60 4.70 -21.36
C PHE A 244 -6.28 5.18 -20.09
N ILE A 245 -5.74 4.86 -18.92
CA ILE A 245 -6.26 5.29 -17.63
C ILE A 245 -5.25 6.19 -16.92
N THR A 246 -5.73 7.30 -16.41
CA THR A 246 -4.96 8.20 -15.55
C THR A 246 -5.72 8.47 -14.27
N ILE A 247 -4.97 8.54 -13.17
CA ILE A 247 -5.49 8.99 -11.88
C ILE A 247 -5.11 10.45 -11.67
N ASP A 248 -6.03 11.23 -11.12
CA ASP A 248 -5.79 12.59 -10.67
C ASP A 248 -5.18 12.58 -9.26
N GLN A 249 -3.91 13.01 -9.14
CA GLN A 249 -3.23 13.14 -7.86
C GLN A 249 -3.35 14.54 -7.26
N THR A 250 -4.05 15.48 -7.90
CA THR A 250 -4.13 16.85 -7.38
C THR A 250 -5.03 16.94 -6.14
N MET A 251 -6.00 16.05 -5.99
CA MET A 251 -7.02 16.11 -4.93
C MET A 251 -6.77 15.09 -3.82
N ASP A 252 -6.89 15.54 -2.57
CA ASP A 252 -6.84 14.67 -1.37
C ASP A 252 -8.21 14.04 -1.06
N LYS A 253 -9.29 14.78 -1.33
CA LYS A 253 -10.66 14.31 -1.09
C LYS A 253 -10.95 13.06 -1.92
N ASN A 254 -11.44 12.00 -1.26
CA ASN A 254 -11.75 10.70 -1.87
C ASN A 254 -10.58 10.04 -2.64
N PHE A 255 -9.34 10.50 -2.45
CA PHE A 255 -8.17 10.01 -3.17
C PHE A 255 -8.00 8.50 -3.02
N GLU A 256 -8.10 7.98 -1.80
CA GLU A 256 -7.94 6.55 -1.55
C GLU A 256 -8.94 5.69 -2.34
N TYR A 257 -10.18 6.16 -2.49
CA TYR A 257 -11.18 5.45 -3.28
C TYR A 257 -10.95 5.62 -4.79
N ALA A 258 -10.42 6.76 -5.24
CA ALA A 258 -9.97 6.93 -6.62
C ALA A 258 -8.82 5.96 -6.97
N VAL A 259 -7.90 5.73 -6.02
CA VAL A 259 -6.84 4.73 -6.16
C VAL A 259 -7.42 3.31 -6.22
N ASP A 260 -8.34 2.96 -5.31
CA ASP A 260 -9.02 1.64 -5.29
C ASP A 260 -9.80 1.39 -6.59
N LEU A 261 -10.53 2.39 -7.08
CA LEU A 261 -11.27 2.33 -8.35
C LEU A 261 -10.31 2.14 -9.53
N THR A 262 -9.23 2.90 -9.59
CA THR A 262 -8.20 2.78 -10.64
C THR A 262 -7.59 1.38 -10.66
N ALA A 263 -7.22 0.86 -9.48
CA ALA A 263 -6.65 -0.48 -9.34
C ALA A 263 -7.64 -1.57 -9.78
N SER A 264 -8.91 -1.41 -9.41
CA SER A 264 -9.98 -2.35 -9.75
C SER A 264 -10.32 -2.35 -11.25
N ILE A 265 -10.32 -1.19 -11.92
CA ILE A 265 -10.47 -1.09 -13.38
C ILE A 265 -9.29 -1.78 -14.09
N LEU A 266 -8.05 -1.47 -13.68
CA LEU A 266 -6.85 -2.11 -14.23
C LEU A 266 -6.88 -3.63 -14.08
N HIS A 267 -7.25 -4.12 -12.89
CA HIS A 267 -7.41 -5.54 -12.62
C HIS A 267 -8.44 -6.18 -13.55
N SER A 268 -9.62 -5.56 -13.67
CA SER A 268 -10.73 -6.10 -14.47
C SER A 268 -10.39 -6.14 -15.95
N VAL A 269 -9.77 -5.10 -16.51
CA VAL A 269 -9.38 -5.07 -17.93
C VAL A 269 -8.32 -6.14 -18.24
N VAL A 270 -7.29 -6.26 -17.41
CA VAL A 270 -6.20 -7.25 -17.62
C VAL A 270 -6.72 -8.69 -17.42
N LYS A 271 -7.59 -8.93 -16.43
CA LYS A 271 -8.24 -10.23 -16.19
C LYS A 271 -9.06 -10.70 -17.40
N ASN A 272 -9.64 -9.76 -18.15
CA ASN A 272 -10.43 -10.01 -19.36
C ASN A 272 -9.64 -9.85 -20.67
N HIS A 273 -8.30 -9.92 -20.62
CA HIS A 273 -7.41 -9.88 -21.78
C HIS A 273 -7.46 -8.59 -22.63
N GLY A 274 -7.88 -7.48 -22.03
CA GLY A 274 -7.80 -6.15 -22.64
C GLY A 274 -6.41 -5.52 -22.51
N ASP A 275 -6.10 -4.58 -23.39
CA ASP A 275 -4.87 -3.79 -23.30
C ASP A 275 -5.17 -2.47 -22.58
N ILE A 276 -4.40 -2.18 -21.53
CA ILE A 276 -4.55 -0.91 -20.79
C ILE A 276 -3.20 -0.27 -20.54
N SER A 277 -3.13 1.04 -20.73
CA SER A 277 -1.97 1.84 -20.37
C SER A 277 -2.31 2.72 -19.18
N PHE A 278 -1.42 2.80 -18.19
CA PHE A 278 -1.63 3.60 -16.99
C PHE A 278 -0.62 4.75 -16.90
N LEU A 279 -1.10 5.93 -16.54
CA LEU A 279 -0.28 7.09 -16.21
C LEU A 279 -0.59 7.61 -14.82
N ALA A 280 0.45 7.78 -14.02
CA ALA A 280 0.39 8.45 -12.73
C ALA A 280 0.87 9.91 -12.89
N THR A 281 -0.03 10.86 -12.63
CA THR A 281 0.20 12.32 -12.79
C THR A 281 0.77 12.98 -11.51
N GLY A 282 1.69 12.29 -10.82
CA GLY A 282 2.37 12.79 -9.62
C GLY A 282 3.58 13.69 -9.92
N GLU A 283 4.37 14.03 -8.89
CA GLU A 283 5.60 14.85 -9.04
C GLU A 283 6.57 14.25 -10.05
N LYS A 284 6.64 12.92 -10.09
CA LYS A 284 7.39 12.16 -11.09
C LYS A 284 6.41 11.41 -11.97
N ARG A 285 6.47 11.69 -13.27
CA ARG A 285 5.76 10.95 -14.30
C ARG A 285 6.13 9.47 -14.25
N HIS A 286 5.14 8.61 -14.07
CA HIS A 286 5.30 7.15 -14.23
C HIS A 286 4.27 6.65 -15.24
N TYR A 287 4.78 6.21 -16.39
CA TYR A 287 3.98 5.69 -17.49
C TYR A 287 4.21 4.19 -17.66
N PHE A 288 3.11 3.43 -17.68
CA PHE A 288 3.09 1.99 -17.85
C PHE A 288 2.32 1.64 -19.13
N PRO A 289 3.00 1.45 -20.28
CA PRO A 289 2.35 1.14 -21.55
C PRO A 289 1.89 -0.31 -21.63
N LYS A 290 0.75 -0.54 -22.28
CA LYS A 290 0.27 -1.86 -22.76
C LYS A 290 0.42 -2.99 -21.72
N ILE A 291 -0.20 -2.79 -20.57
CA ILE A 291 -0.27 -3.76 -19.48
C ILE A 291 -1.18 -4.90 -19.94
N LYS A 292 -0.61 -6.11 -20.07
CA LYS A 292 -1.31 -7.33 -20.50
C LYS A 292 -1.17 -8.49 -19.53
N THR A 293 -0.12 -8.47 -18.71
CA THR A 293 0.29 -9.59 -17.88
C THR A 293 0.14 -9.27 -16.40
N GLN A 294 -0.07 -10.31 -15.58
CA GLN A 294 -0.16 -10.16 -14.13
C GLN A 294 1.11 -9.54 -13.53
N SER A 295 2.30 -9.87 -14.03
CA SER A 295 3.56 -9.29 -13.54
C SER A 295 3.67 -7.79 -13.81
N GLN A 296 3.20 -7.31 -14.97
CA GLN A 296 3.14 -5.88 -15.26
C GLN A 296 2.11 -5.18 -14.36
N LEU A 297 0.95 -5.80 -14.16
CA LEU A 297 -0.09 -5.29 -13.28
C LEU A 297 0.40 -5.18 -11.82
N GLU A 298 1.15 -6.16 -11.33
CA GLU A 298 1.76 -6.11 -9.99
C GLU A 298 2.70 -4.90 -9.82
N LYS A 299 3.49 -4.53 -10.84
CA LYS A 299 4.32 -3.32 -10.80
C LYS A 299 3.47 -2.04 -10.68
N VAL A 300 2.34 -2.01 -11.37
CA VAL A 300 1.40 -0.88 -11.28
C VAL A 300 0.75 -0.82 -9.90
N PHE A 301 0.35 -1.96 -9.32
CA PHE A 301 -0.19 -1.99 -7.96
C PHE A 301 0.84 -1.59 -6.90
N GLN A 302 2.11 -1.97 -7.07
CA GLN A 302 3.18 -1.48 -6.19
C GLN A 302 3.32 0.04 -6.27
N HIS A 303 3.19 0.62 -7.46
CA HIS A 303 3.20 2.07 -7.63
C HIS A 303 1.95 2.72 -7.03
N LEU A 304 0.76 2.19 -7.31
CA LEU A 304 -0.50 2.65 -6.73
C LEU A 304 -0.53 2.53 -5.20
N ALA A 305 0.26 1.63 -4.59
CA ALA A 305 0.38 1.53 -3.14
C ALA A 305 1.18 2.69 -2.51
N ILE A 306 2.06 3.37 -3.27
CA ILE A 306 2.95 4.42 -2.72
C ILE A 306 2.55 5.84 -3.12
N ILE A 307 1.70 6.03 -4.13
CA ILE A 307 1.27 7.37 -4.56
C ILE A 307 0.55 8.11 -3.42
N GLN A 308 0.70 9.42 -3.39
CA GLN A 308 0.09 10.33 -2.42
C GLN A 308 -0.51 11.52 -3.15
N PRO A 309 -1.58 12.13 -2.63
CA PRO A 309 -2.14 13.33 -3.24
C PRO A 309 -1.14 14.48 -3.12
N ASN A 310 -1.03 15.26 -4.19
CA ASN A 310 -0.20 16.44 -4.27
C ASN A 310 -0.97 17.62 -4.89
N PRO A 311 -1.59 18.48 -4.07
CA PRO A 311 -2.40 19.60 -4.53
C PRO A 311 -1.63 20.75 -5.18
N LYS A 312 -0.29 20.66 -5.23
CA LYS A 312 0.55 21.66 -5.92
C LYS A 312 0.62 21.43 -7.43
N LEU A 313 0.20 20.26 -7.91
CA LEU A 313 0.24 19.91 -9.33
C LEU A 313 -0.99 20.45 -10.04
N SER A 314 -0.84 20.81 -11.33
CA SER A 314 -1.96 21.15 -12.20
C SER A 314 -2.19 20.04 -13.22
N PHE A 315 -3.36 19.41 -13.14
CA PHE A 315 -3.74 18.30 -14.01
C PHE A 315 -3.68 18.67 -15.50
N GLU A 316 -4.13 19.87 -15.87
CA GLU A 316 -4.10 20.38 -17.24
C GLU A 316 -2.68 20.37 -17.83
N SER A 317 -1.70 20.88 -17.07
CA SER A 317 -0.31 21.00 -17.54
C SER A 317 0.34 19.64 -17.83
N ILE A 318 -0.04 18.62 -17.05
CA ILE A 318 0.48 17.27 -17.23
C ILE A 318 -0.19 16.64 -18.45
N MET A 319 -1.52 16.72 -18.55
CA MET A 319 -2.24 16.06 -19.64
C MET A 319 -1.97 16.68 -21.01
N VAL A 320 -1.82 18.00 -21.14
CA VAL A 320 -1.56 18.64 -22.44
C VAL A 320 -0.27 18.13 -23.09
N ASN A 321 0.76 17.83 -22.29
CA ASN A 321 2.03 17.27 -22.80
C ASN A 321 1.91 15.78 -23.15
N GLU A 322 1.01 15.06 -22.49
CA GLU A 322 0.87 13.62 -22.63
C GLU A 322 -0.07 13.25 -23.77
N ILE A 323 -1.15 14.01 -23.98
CA ILE A 323 -2.17 13.78 -25.02
C ILE A 323 -1.56 13.51 -26.40
N GLY A 324 -0.52 14.27 -26.79
CA GLY A 324 0.14 14.09 -28.09
C GLY A 324 0.85 12.75 -28.28
N LEU A 325 1.14 12.04 -27.18
CA LEU A 325 1.77 10.73 -27.16
C LEU A 325 0.75 9.58 -27.04
N LEU A 326 -0.52 9.89 -26.76
CA LEU A 326 -1.56 8.89 -26.50
C LEU A 326 -2.33 8.57 -27.79
N ASN A 327 -1.94 7.49 -28.47
CA ASN A 327 -2.71 6.91 -29.58
C ASN A 327 -3.83 5.95 -29.09
N SER A 328 -4.47 6.26 -27.97
CA SER A 328 -5.51 5.39 -27.38
C SER A 328 -6.91 5.83 -27.80
N ALA A 329 -7.81 4.86 -28.02
CA ALA A 329 -9.17 5.13 -28.47
C ALA A 329 -10.06 5.69 -27.34
N THR A 330 -9.74 5.38 -26.08
CA THR A 330 -10.51 5.84 -24.91
C THR A 330 -9.60 6.25 -23.75
N LEU A 331 -9.79 7.48 -23.27
CA LEU A 331 -9.12 8.07 -22.11
C LEU A 331 -10.05 7.98 -20.90
N ILE A 332 -9.63 7.28 -19.86
CA ILE A 332 -10.30 7.17 -18.57
C ILE A 332 -9.55 8.05 -17.56
N ILE A 333 -10.25 8.97 -16.93
CA ILE A 333 -9.73 9.82 -15.86
C ILE A 333 -10.46 9.45 -14.58
N VAL A 334 -9.73 9.17 -13.51
CA VAL A 334 -10.30 8.91 -12.18
C VAL A 334 -9.89 10.03 -11.23
N THR A 335 -10.86 10.74 -10.67
CA THR A 335 -10.64 11.84 -9.72
C THR A 335 -11.58 11.76 -8.52
N GLY A 336 -11.16 12.32 -7.40
CA GLY A 336 -11.98 12.44 -6.19
C GLY A 336 -12.96 13.61 -6.21
N GLU A 337 -12.76 14.60 -7.11
CA GLU A 337 -13.63 15.77 -7.21
C GLU A 337 -13.61 16.37 -8.62
N LEU A 338 -14.78 16.79 -9.12
CA LEU A 338 -14.90 17.47 -10.40
C LEU A 338 -14.57 18.96 -10.27
N THR A 339 -13.30 19.32 -10.47
CA THR A 339 -12.84 20.71 -10.42
C THR A 339 -13.17 21.48 -11.71
N ASP A 340 -13.23 22.81 -11.62
CA ASP A 340 -13.45 23.65 -12.82
C ASP A 340 -12.30 23.59 -13.82
N GLN A 341 -11.06 23.33 -13.36
CA GLN A 341 -9.91 23.05 -14.23
C GLN A 341 -10.13 21.79 -15.07
N LEU A 342 -10.63 20.72 -14.44
CA LEU A 342 -10.94 19.47 -15.12
C LEU A 342 -12.09 19.63 -16.14
N LYS A 343 -13.10 20.48 -15.82
CA LYS A 343 -14.15 20.85 -16.78
C LYS A 343 -13.60 21.65 -17.97
N GLN A 344 -12.72 22.63 -17.72
CA GLN A 344 -12.06 23.39 -18.78
C GLN A 344 -11.20 22.49 -19.67
N PHE A 345 -10.52 21.50 -19.09
CA PHE A 345 -9.80 20.48 -19.82
C PHE A 345 -10.71 19.71 -20.79
N PHE A 346 -11.90 19.28 -20.36
CA PHE A 346 -12.87 18.61 -21.25
C PHE A 346 -13.35 19.51 -22.38
N ILE A 347 -13.62 20.79 -22.09
CA ILE A 347 -14.04 21.76 -23.12
C ILE A 347 -12.92 21.99 -24.15
N LYS A 348 -11.67 22.16 -23.71
CA LYS A 348 -10.50 22.30 -24.61
C LYS A 348 -10.23 20.99 -25.39
N GLY A 349 -10.43 19.85 -24.73
CA GLY A 349 -10.21 18.51 -25.26
C GLY A 349 -11.29 18.01 -26.22
N SER A 350 -12.40 18.73 -26.36
CA SER A 350 -13.46 18.48 -27.34
C SER A 350 -13.00 18.36 -28.79
N LYS A 351 -11.86 18.97 -29.12
CA LYS A 351 -11.24 18.89 -30.46
C LYS A 351 -10.50 17.57 -30.70
N MET A 352 -10.37 16.72 -29.69
CA MET A 352 -9.70 15.42 -29.80
C MET A 352 -10.68 14.36 -30.27
N ASN A 353 -10.24 13.54 -31.23
CA ASN A 353 -11.02 12.41 -31.77
C ASN A 353 -10.98 11.18 -30.84
N GLN A 354 -10.90 11.40 -29.53
CA GLN A 354 -10.81 10.38 -28.48
C GLN A 354 -12.00 10.48 -27.56
N GLY A 355 -12.50 9.33 -27.13
CA GLY A 355 -13.53 9.30 -26.12
C GLY A 355 -12.98 9.52 -24.72
N ILE A 356 -13.54 10.46 -23.96
CA ILE A 356 -13.13 10.72 -22.58
C ILE A 356 -14.21 10.21 -21.60
N VAL A 357 -13.83 9.38 -20.65
CA VAL A 357 -14.68 8.94 -19.53
C VAL A 357 -14.05 9.43 -18.24
N CYS A 358 -14.77 10.25 -17.49
CA CYS A 358 -14.31 10.77 -16.21
C CYS A 358 -15.12 10.16 -15.06
N PHE A 359 -14.45 9.40 -14.22
CA PHE A 359 -15.01 8.87 -12.99
C PHE A 359 -14.74 9.82 -11.83
N VAL A 360 -15.80 10.27 -11.18
CA VAL A 360 -15.74 11.16 -10.01
C VAL A 360 -16.20 10.38 -8.79
N VAL A 361 -15.32 10.16 -7.82
CA VAL A 361 -15.65 9.36 -6.64
C VAL A 361 -16.35 10.21 -5.57
N THR A 362 -17.55 9.81 -5.17
CA THR A 362 -18.39 10.56 -4.22
C THR A 362 -18.62 9.79 -2.91
N ASP A 363 -18.76 10.52 -1.79
CA ASP A 363 -18.99 9.94 -0.46
C ASP A 363 -20.38 9.33 -0.29
N THR A 364 -21.37 9.89 -0.96
CA THR A 364 -22.77 9.46 -0.96
C THR A 364 -23.24 9.29 -2.40
N ASP A 365 -24.38 8.64 -2.57
CA ASP A 365 -25.18 8.68 -3.81
C ASP A 365 -25.77 10.10 -3.97
N THR A 366 -24.89 11.11 -3.95
CA THR A 366 -25.25 12.49 -4.19
C THR A 366 -25.70 12.57 -5.63
N GLN A 367 -26.85 13.22 -5.85
CA GLN A 367 -27.45 13.47 -7.16
C GLN A 367 -26.58 14.41 -8.03
N GLN A 368 -25.27 14.18 -8.14
CA GLN A 368 -24.52 14.69 -9.28
C GLN A 368 -25.09 14.00 -10.50
N THR A 369 -25.88 14.73 -11.25
CA THR A 369 -26.51 14.25 -12.48
C THR A 369 -25.38 13.90 -13.44
N ARG A 370 -25.47 12.73 -14.09
CA ARG A 370 -24.55 12.39 -15.18
C ARG A 370 -24.53 13.57 -16.15
N THR A 371 -23.34 14.08 -16.42
CA THR A 371 -23.20 15.25 -17.26
C THR A 371 -22.25 14.90 -18.39
N THR A 372 -22.72 15.06 -19.62
CA THR A 372 -21.85 15.03 -20.79
C THR A 372 -21.32 16.43 -20.99
N ILE A 373 -20.01 16.60 -20.80
CA ILE A 373 -19.32 17.87 -21.06
C ILE A 373 -18.58 17.69 -22.37
N SER A 374 -19.19 18.11 -23.47
CA SER A 374 -18.65 17.93 -24.83
C SER A 374 -18.41 16.45 -25.19
N ASN A 375 -17.16 16.02 -25.45
CA ASN A 375 -16.79 14.62 -25.72
C ASN A 375 -16.46 13.80 -24.46
N ALA A 376 -16.63 14.40 -23.27
CA ALA A 376 -16.36 13.74 -21.99
C ALA A 376 -17.66 13.30 -21.29
N LYS A 377 -17.76 12.01 -20.97
CA LYS A 377 -18.83 11.47 -20.13
C LYS A 377 -18.39 11.47 -18.67
N VAL A 378 -19.01 12.31 -17.84
CA VAL A 378 -18.73 12.37 -16.40
C VAL A 378 -19.69 11.45 -15.66
N VAL A 379 -19.13 10.43 -14.99
CA VAL A 379 -19.86 9.39 -14.26
C VAL A 379 -19.48 9.46 -12.78
N PRO A 380 -20.37 9.96 -11.92
CA PRO A 380 -20.16 9.89 -10.48
C PRO A 380 -20.32 8.44 -10.01
N ILE A 381 -19.41 8.00 -9.14
CA ILE A 381 -19.42 6.66 -8.54
C ILE A 381 -19.39 6.80 -7.03
N SER A 382 -20.47 6.32 -6.40
CA SER A 382 -20.51 6.12 -4.96
C SER A 382 -19.56 5.00 -4.54
N LYS A 383 -18.98 5.13 -3.35
CA LYS A 383 -18.08 4.14 -2.72
C LYS A 383 -18.63 2.71 -2.71
N ASP A 384 -19.95 2.57 -2.58
CA ASP A 384 -20.63 1.27 -2.50
C ASP A 384 -20.95 0.67 -3.88
N ASN A 385 -20.81 1.43 -4.97
CA ASN A 385 -21.20 1.01 -6.31
C ASN A 385 -20.01 0.81 -7.27
N ILE A 386 -18.80 0.59 -6.72
CA ILE A 386 -17.58 0.35 -7.51
C ILE A 386 -17.69 -0.93 -8.37
N GLU A 387 -18.54 -1.89 -8.02
CA GLU A 387 -18.73 -3.13 -8.77
C GLU A 387 -19.36 -2.93 -10.16
N ASN A 388 -20.18 -1.88 -10.32
CA ASN A 388 -21.02 -1.64 -11.51
C ASN A 388 -20.46 -0.53 -12.43
N VAL A 389 -19.19 -0.17 -12.27
CA VAL A 389 -18.56 0.96 -12.98
C VAL A 389 -18.69 0.85 -14.50
N PHE A 390 -18.41 -0.32 -15.07
CA PHE A 390 -18.55 -0.52 -16.52
C PHE A 390 -20.01 -0.43 -17.00
N THR A 391 -20.97 -0.84 -16.17
CA THR A 391 -22.39 -0.71 -16.51
C THR A 391 -22.90 0.72 -16.38
N GLU A 392 -22.36 1.52 -15.45
CA GLU A 392 -22.74 2.93 -15.31
C GLU A 392 -22.35 3.77 -16.54
N VAL A 393 -21.21 3.48 -17.16
CA VAL A 393 -20.79 4.17 -18.40
C VAL A 393 -21.74 3.90 -19.56
N MET A 394 -22.41 2.74 -19.57
CA MET A 394 -23.33 2.35 -20.65
C MET A 394 -24.76 2.87 -20.48
N LYS A 395 -25.11 3.37 -19.30
CA LYS A 395 -26.44 3.94 -19.09
C LYS A 395 -26.57 5.27 -19.84
N PRO A 396 -27.73 5.54 -20.47
CA PRO A 396 -27.97 6.81 -21.16
C PRO A 396 -27.76 8.01 -20.24
#